data_AF-D5U6P5-F1
#
_entry.id   AF-D5U6P5-F1
#
_cell.length_a   1.000
_cell.length_b   1.000
_cell.length_c   1.000
_cell.angle_alpha   90.00
_cell.angle_beta   90.00
_cell.angle_gamma   90.00
#
_symmetry.space_group_name_H-M   'P 1'
#
loop_
_entity.id
_entity.type
_entity.pdbx_description
1 polymer ?
#
loop_
_entity_poly.entity_id
_entity_poly.type
_entity_poly.pdbx_seq_one_letter_code
_entity_poly.pdbx_strand_id
1 'polypeptide(L)'
;MKNHFINKKIYFLLLLLILIIVMIISCKKINILSPTHIPPPTDFTLPEDTIPSHVDVNPVPAKDGEVFGSFRRKFKYQGKWYILADYMYDYDTKSKALNKKAEDIILQIDESGNIVVYDKDSKGYDDLLRMNVIEENRVLYEDSYYGKYSYSSSSFTTKDCKGEEGYHSFRTGITFNNEVRTSSDLINWTTEGSDDNVYKTFPSVSTDPNASFQGRFGAKYYKIVEFKDYIYLIGLEEDFDEQNPSGCRNESQGPFKTSKNIYYRIYKNKDTSIGANWEKINTPWGQRSYLGVRYDKDKIYVTKGERSYWEWISPPYWTSQKESFENDSTIWSSSDGVIWNIEPNSSAYDNANSVYSYDQYVGGDLPPIQKKIRTPEEPNWVRLDNGRYYKSDNSPYSTYTINNKTYYVPIPPYEEIRAAYDSGQEYFTITEAHIKSAGLNQFLTKDKEPNKDEDWTVITPIDYTDKLMVWQSGGENVMLNINNKAVQLVDYKQIEYMYNTIKDYSIVINDLRKTAKELRDGTYFDPFVNNYVKNVRAGMEYDARADMLELLMNNREYIMPDEAVTHYTVEFKY
;
A
#
# COMPACT_ATOMS: atom_id res chain seq x y z
N MET A 1 25.68 75.38 -38.34
CA MET A 1 25.83 74.15 -37.53
C MET A 1 25.84 74.55 -36.05
N LYS A 2 24.87 74.05 -35.29
CA LYS A 2 24.91 73.76 -33.84
C LYS A 2 25.51 74.80 -32.88
N ASN A 3 24.65 75.40 -32.06
CA ASN A 3 24.44 74.95 -30.67
C ASN A 3 23.65 76.02 -29.92
N HIS A 4 22.41 75.72 -29.52
CA HIS A 4 21.78 76.49 -28.46
C HIS A 4 21.56 75.59 -27.24
N PHE A 5 22.33 75.92 -26.21
CA PHE A 5 22.29 75.39 -24.87
C PHE A 5 20.88 75.57 -24.29
N ILE A 6 20.06 74.53 -24.33
CA ILE A 6 18.85 74.48 -23.50
C ILE A 6 19.30 74.13 -22.07
N ASN A 7 18.96 75.04 -21.17
CA ASN A 7 19.55 75.24 -19.86
C ASN A 7 19.22 74.07 -18.91
N LYS A 8 20.19 73.21 -18.60
CA LYS A 8 20.03 72.03 -17.70
C LYS A 8 19.40 72.36 -16.35
N LYS A 9 19.51 73.61 -15.88
CA LYS A 9 18.84 74.10 -14.66
C LYS A 9 17.32 74.06 -14.72
N ILE A 10 16.71 74.27 -15.90
CA ILE A 10 15.25 74.25 -16.05
C ILE A 10 14.71 72.83 -15.93
N TYR A 11 15.36 71.85 -16.54
CA TYR A 11 14.98 70.43 -16.40
C TYR A 11 15.15 69.93 -14.96
N PHE A 12 16.19 70.39 -14.27
CA PHE A 12 16.40 70.06 -12.86
C PHE A 12 15.30 70.66 -11.97
N LEU A 13 14.91 71.92 -12.21
CA LEU A 13 13.79 72.57 -11.52
C LEU A 13 12.46 71.87 -11.79
N LEU A 14 12.21 71.44 -13.02
CA LEU A 14 11.00 70.70 -13.40
C LEU A 14 10.95 69.31 -12.72
N LEU A 15 12.08 68.61 -12.66
CA LEU A 15 12.19 67.33 -11.97
C LEU A 15 11.96 67.48 -10.46
N LEU A 16 12.52 68.53 -9.85
CA LEU A 16 12.34 68.80 -8.42
C LEU A 16 10.88 69.14 -8.09
N LEU A 17 10.20 69.89 -8.97
CA LEU A 17 8.79 70.23 -8.82
C LEU A 17 7.90 68.97 -8.88
N ILE A 18 8.18 68.07 -9.82
CA ILE A 18 7.48 66.78 -9.93
C ILE A 18 7.72 65.93 -8.67
N LEU A 19 8.96 65.88 -8.17
CA LEU A 19 9.29 65.12 -6.96
C LEU A 19 8.55 65.66 -5.71
N ILE A 20 8.42 66.98 -5.59
CA ILE A 20 7.67 67.64 -4.52
C ILE A 20 6.17 67.33 -4.65
N ILE A 21 5.60 67.36 -5.86
CA ILE A 21 4.19 66.99 -6.09
C ILE A 21 3.93 65.53 -5.71
N VAL A 22 4.83 64.61 -6.06
CA VAL A 22 4.71 63.19 -5.69
C VAL A 22 4.81 63.02 -4.16
N MET A 23 5.70 63.76 -3.48
CA MET A 23 5.79 63.73 -2.02
C MET A 23 4.55 64.33 -1.32
N ILE A 24 3.91 65.37 -1.87
CA ILE A 24 2.67 65.93 -1.32
C ILE A 24 1.49 64.95 -1.50
N ILE A 25 1.42 64.24 -2.64
CA ILE A 25 0.39 63.20 -2.87
C ILE A 25 0.63 61.99 -1.97
N SER A 26 1.89 61.64 -1.70
CA SER A 26 2.27 60.53 -0.80
C SER A 26 2.14 60.86 0.70
N CYS A 27 1.86 62.12 1.07
CA CYS A 27 1.64 62.55 2.45
C CYS A 27 0.21 62.99 2.76
N LYS A 28 -0.77 62.64 1.91
CA LYS A 28 -2.15 62.46 2.40
C LYS A 28 -2.25 61.04 2.94
N LYS A 29 -2.22 60.91 4.28
CA LYS A 29 -2.83 59.79 5.00
C LYS A 29 -4.27 59.65 4.50
N ILE A 30 -4.49 58.82 3.50
CA ILE A 30 -5.81 58.29 3.19
C ILE A 30 -6.08 57.28 4.30
N ASN A 31 -6.88 57.70 5.26
CA ASN A 31 -7.41 56.83 6.29
C ASN A 31 -8.46 55.94 5.60
N ILE A 32 -8.05 54.74 5.16
CA ILE A 32 -8.91 53.78 4.44
C ILE A 32 -9.98 53.16 5.38
N LEU A 33 -9.96 53.51 6.68
CA LEU A 33 -10.93 53.07 7.68
C LEU A 33 -11.79 54.23 8.20
N SER A 34 -12.47 54.97 7.31
CA SER A 34 -13.64 55.76 7.73
C SER A 34 -14.85 54.84 7.85
N PRO A 35 -15.61 54.84 8.96
CA PRO A 35 -16.67 53.86 9.24
C PRO A 35 -17.95 54.06 8.41
N THR A 36 -17.94 54.90 7.38
CA THR A 36 -19.14 55.28 6.63
C THR A 36 -19.38 54.48 5.36
N HIS A 37 -18.42 53.67 4.89
CA HIS A 37 -18.61 52.71 3.78
C HIS A 37 -17.89 51.40 4.13
N ILE A 38 -18.50 50.62 5.02
CA ILE A 38 -18.20 49.19 5.08
C ILE A 38 -18.78 48.62 3.77
N PRO A 39 -17.98 48.10 2.83
CA PRO A 39 -18.55 47.34 1.73
C PRO A 39 -19.42 46.24 2.37
N PRO A 40 -20.60 45.91 1.82
CA PRO A 40 -21.34 44.76 2.32
C PRO A 40 -20.36 43.58 2.45
N PRO A 41 -20.46 42.76 3.52
CA PRO A 41 -19.55 41.64 3.70
C PRO A 41 -19.38 40.95 2.36
N THR A 42 -18.13 40.81 1.90
CA THR A 42 -17.87 40.00 0.71
C THR A 42 -18.56 38.68 0.96
N ASP A 43 -19.58 38.40 0.16
CA ASP A 43 -20.35 37.19 0.30
C ASP A 43 -19.43 36.04 -0.09
N PHE A 44 -18.82 35.41 0.92
CA PHE A 44 -18.00 34.22 0.76
C PHE A 44 -18.88 32.97 0.70
N THR A 45 -20.20 33.11 0.57
CA THR A 45 -21.02 31.99 0.14
C THR A 45 -20.54 31.58 -1.26
N LEU A 46 -20.13 30.32 -1.39
CA LEU A 46 -20.09 29.68 -2.70
C LEU A 46 -21.45 29.96 -3.35
N PRO A 47 -21.52 30.37 -4.63
CA PRO A 47 -22.81 30.52 -5.29
C PRO A 47 -23.59 29.21 -5.09
N GLU A 48 -24.76 29.31 -4.44
CA GLU A 48 -25.65 28.18 -4.14
C GLU A 48 -25.98 27.38 -5.41
N ASP A 49 -25.89 28.02 -6.59
CA ASP A 49 -26.04 27.45 -7.93
C ASP A 49 -25.00 26.37 -8.33
N THR A 50 -24.06 25.99 -7.46
CA THR A 50 -22.97 25.04 -7.80
C THR A 50 -23.03 23.70 -7.05
N ILE A 51 -23.92 23.54 -6.08
CA ILE A 51 -24.15 22.28 -5.37
C ILE A 51 -25.51 21.74 -5.84
N PRO A 52 -25.67 20.42 -6.10
CA PRO A 52 -26.97 19.87 -6.45
C PRO A 52 -28.03 20.27 -5.41
N SER A 53 -29.11 20.89 -5.86
CA SER A 53 -30.27 21.24 -5.02
C SER A 53 -31.16 20.03 -4.74
N HIS A 54 -31.08 18.97 -5.55
CA HIS A 54 -31.87 17.76 -5.36
C HIS A 54 -31.14 16.51 -5.87
N VAL A 55 -31.39 15.36 -5.23
CA VAL A 55 -30.79 14.07 -5.62
C VAL A 55 -31.90 13.03 -5.79
N ASP A 56 -32.10 12.57 -7.02
CA ASP A 56 -32.99 11.44 -7.28
C ASP A 56 -32.19 10.14 -7.05
N VAL A 57 -32.73 9.26 -6.22
CA VAL A 57 -32.17 7.92 -6.00
C VAL A 57 -33.20 6.88 -6.42
N ASN A 58 -32.89 6.12 -7.47
CA ASN A 58 -33.80 5.15 -8.06
C ASN A 58 -33.26 3.73 -7.84
N PRO A 59 -33.93 2.87 -7.06
CA PRO A 59 -33.50 1.48 -6.85
C PRO A 59 -33.64 0.67 -8.14
N VAL A 60 -32.72 -0.26 -8.34
CA VAL A 60 -32.83 -1.30 -9.36
C VAL A 60 -33.09 -2.64 -8.65
N PRO A 61 -34.32 -3.18 -8.74
CA PRO A 61 -34.68 -4.42 -8.08
C PRO A 61 -33.77 -5.57 -8.49
N ALA A 62 -33.42 -6.41 -7.51
CA ALA A 62 -32.71 -7.65 -7.77
C ALA A 62 -33.60 -8.63 -8.54
N LYS A 63 -33.01 -9.26 -9.55
CA LYS A 63 -33.67 -10.36 -10.25
C LYS A 63 -33.73 -11.57 -9.32
N ASP A 64 -34.94 -12.07 -9.05
CA ASP A 64 -35.17 -13.26 -8.21
C ASP A 64 -34.54 -13.17 -6.81
N GLY A 65 -34.34 -11.96 -6.27
CA GLY A 65 -33.71 -11.75 -4.96
C GLY A 65 -32.17 -11.85 -4.95
N GLU A 66 -31.52 -11.96 -6.11
CA GLU A 66 -30.07 -12.13 -6.23
C GLU A 66 -29.29 -10.85 -5.91
N VAL A 67 -28.46 -10.89 -4.87
CA VAL A 67 -27.72 -9.72 -4.36
C VAL A 67 -26.27 -10.06 -4.01
N PHE A 68 -25.43 -9.04 -3.84
CA PHE A 68 -23.98 -9.18 -3.72
C PHE A 68 -23.41 -8.42 -2.50
N GLY A 69 -22.20 -8.78 -2.07
CA GLY A 69 -21.52 -8.06 -0.99
C GLY A 69 -20.02 -8.33 -0.90
N SER A 70 -19.34 -7.56 -0.06
CA SER A 70 -17.89 -7.53 0.11
C SER A 70 -17.16 -7.16 -1.19
N PHE A 71 -17.43 -5.97 -1.70
CA PHE A 71 -16.82 -5.49 -2.94
C PHE A 71 -15.33 -5.16 -2.72
N ARG A 72 -14.44 -5.84 -3.45
CA ARG A 72 -12.99 -5.74 -3.29
C ARG A 72 -12.34 -4.75 -4.24
N ARG A 73 -12.76 -4.77 -5.50
CA ARG A 73 -12.10 -4.04 -6.57
C ARG A 73 -13.05 -3.79 -7.73
N LYS A 74 -12.88 -2.65 -8.40
CA LYS A 74 -13.50 -2.35 -9.70
C LYS A 74 -12.43 -1.99 -10.73
N PHE A 75 -12.66 -2.32 -11.99
CA PHE A 75 -11.75 -2.00 -13.08
C PHE A 75 -12.47 -2.03 -14.44
N LYS A 76 -11.90 -1.35 -15.43
CA LYS A 76 -12.34 -1.45 -16.83
C LYS A 76 -11.45 -2.40 -17.61
N TYR A 77 -12.07 -3.28 -18.39
CA TYR A 77 -11.38 -4.15 -19.33
C TYR A 77 -12.22 -4.29 -20.60
N GLN A 78 -11.61 -4.15 -21.77
CA GLN A 78 -12.30 -4.19 -23.08
C GLN A 78 -13.56 -3.30 -23.15
N GLY A 79 -13.48 -2.10 -22.59
CA GLY A 79 -14.57 -1.12 -22.58
C GLY A 79 -15.72 -1.43 -21.61
N LYS A 80 -15.65 -2.51 -20.84
CA LYS A 80 -16.68 -2.90 -19.87
C LYS A 80 -16.19 -2.73 -18.44
N TRP A 81 -17.14 -2.48 -17.54
CA TRP A 81 -16.88 -2.42 -16.11
C TRP A 81 -16.96 -3.82 -15.50
N TYR A 82 -15.98 -4.13 -14.65
CA TYR A 82 -15.94 -5.34 -13.85
C TYR A 82 -15.79 -4.98 -12.36
N ILE A 83 -16.44 -5.76 -11.50
CA ILE A 83 -16.35 -5.64 -10.05
C ILE A 83 -16.11 -7.03 -9.45
N LEU A 84 -15.22 -7.10 -8.47
CA LEU A 84 -14.99 -8.28 -7.65
C LEU A 84 -15.83 -8.18 -6.36
N ALA A 85 -16.65 -9.18 -6.10
CA ALA A 85 -17.43 -9.31 -4.87
C ALA A 85 -17.15 -10.67 -4.22
N ASP A 86 -16.87 -10.73 -2.92
CA ASP A 86 -16.58 -12.02 -2.28
C ASP A 86 -17.81 -12.91 -2.21
N TYR A 87 -19.03 -12.33 -2.16
CA TYR A 87 -20.24 -13.10 -1.87
C TYR A 87 -21.44 -12.73 -2.76
N MET A 88 -22.19 -13.78 -3.11
CA MET A 88 -23.49 -13.74 -3.76
C MET A 88 -24.54 -14.40 -2.86
N TYR A 89 -25.74 -13.83 -2.80
CA TYR A 89 -26.82 -14.29 -1.94
C TYR A 89 -28.17 -14.31 -2.66
N ASP A 90 -29.07 -15.17 -2.21
CA ASP A 90 -30.51 -15.05 -2.45
C ASP A 90 -31.14 -14.37 -1.23
N TYR A 91 -31.78 -13.21 -1.45
CA TYR A 91 -32.45 -12.40 -0.44
C TYR A 91 -33.91 -12.80 -0.28
N ASP A 92 -34.31 -13.27 0.90
CA ASP A 92 -35.71 -13.51 1.24
C ASP A 92 -36.33 -12.25 1.84
N THR A 93 -37.16 -11.56 1.07
CA THR A 93 -37.86 -10.33 1.48
C THR A 93 -38.82 -10.55 2.65
N LYS A 94 -39.37 -11.77 2.83
CA LYS A 94 -40.32 -12.04 3.92
C LYS A 94 -39.63 -12.21 5.27
N SER A 95 -38.52 -12.97 5.28
CA SER A 95 -37.76 -13.22 6.51
C SER A 95 -36.63 -12.23 6.73
N LYS A 96 -36.35 -11.37 5.73
CA LYS A 96 -35.20 -10.46 5.68
C LYS A 96 -33.87 -11.19 5.93
N ALA A 97 -33.73 -12.37 5.33
CA ALA A 97 -32.57 -13.24 5.49
C ALA A 97 -31.75 -13.34 4.20
N LEU A 98 -30.44 -13.52 4.35
CA LEU A 98 -29.51 -13.77 3.25
C LEU A 98 -29.11 -15.23 3.24
N ASN A 99 -29.33 -15.89 2.11
CA ASN A 99 -28.87 -17.25 1.87
C ASN A 99 -27.69 -17.21 0.91
N LYS A 100 -26.49 -17.50 1.40
CA LYS A 100 -25.26 -17.49 0.59
C LYS A 100 -25.35 -18.54 -0.53
N LYS A 101 -25.05 -18.12 -1.76
CA LYS A 101 -25.20 -18.91 -2.98
C LYS A 101 -23.86 -19.27 -3.63
N ALA A 102 -22.91 -18.35 -3.62
CA ALA A 102 -21.58 -18.54 -4.20
C ALA A 102 -20.57 -17.56 -3.58
N GLU A 103 -19.29 -17.83 -3.83
CA GLU A 103 -18.15 -16.98 -3.44
C GLU A 103 -17.37 -16.50 -4.66
N ASP A 104 -16.43 -15.57 -4.48
CA ASP A 104 -15.44 -15.20 -5.50
C ASP A 104 -16.07 -14.82 -6.85
N ILE A 105 -16.91 -13.79 -6.80
CA ILE A 105 -17.80 -13.40 -7.89
C ILE A 105 -17.14 -12.33 -8.74
N ILE A 106 -17.13 -12.55 -10.06
CA ILE A 106 -16.81 -11.54 -11.05
C ILE A 106 -18.12 -11.02 -11.60
N LEU A 107 -18.41 -9.75 -11.35
CA LEU A 107 -19.56 -9.04 -11.90
C LEU A 107 -19.12 -8.24 -13.12
N GLN A 108 -19.94 -8.24 -14.15
CA GLN A 108 -19.83 -7.33 -15.29
C GLN A 108 -21.01 -6.36 -15.24
N ILE A 109 -20.76 -5.08 -15.50
CA ILE A 109 -21.83 -4.10 -15.66
C ILE A 109 -22.00 -3.78 -17.13
N ASP A 110 -23.24 -3.88 -17.61
CA ASP A 110 -23.59 -3.51 -18.97
C ASP A 110 -23.72 -1.98 -19.16
N GLU A 111 -23.92 -1.55 -20.41
CA GLU A 111 -24.06 -0.13 -20.75
C GLU A 111 -25.30 0.55 -20.12
N SER A 112 -26.28 -0.24 -19.67
CA SER A 112 -27.48 0.27 -19.00
C SER A 112 -27.31 0.35 -17.47
N GLY A 113 -26.16 -0.09 -16.93
CA GLY A 113 -25.91 -0.16 -15.50
C GLY A 113 -26.36 -1.46 -14.85
N ASN A 114 -26.90 -2.43 -15.61
CA ASN A 114 -27.32 -3.70 -15.04
C ASN A 114 -26.12 -4.56 -14.69
N ILE A 115 -26.23 -5.25 -13.56
CA ILE A 115 -25.22 -6.18 -13.08
C ILE A 115 -25.51 -7.57 -13.63
N VAL A 116 -24.49 -8.18 -14.24
CA VAL A 116 -24.50 -9.54 -14.74
C VAL A 116 -23.39 -10.32 -14.04
N VAL A 117 -23.72 -11.50 -13.51
CA VAL A 117 -22.70 -12.43 -13.00
C VAL A 117 -21.91 -12.96 -14.20
N TYR A 118 -20.66 -12.52 -14.32
CA TYR A 118 -19.75 -12.97 -15.37
C TYR A 118 -19.15 -14.33 -15.04
N ASP A 119 -18.76 -14.51 -13.79
CA ASP A 119 -18.31 -15.80 -13.24
C ASP A 119 -18.57 -15.85 -11.73
N LYS A 120 -18.68 -17.06 -11.18
CA LYS A 120 -18.88 -17.30 -9.74
C LYS A 120 -18.05 -18.50 -9.31
N ASP A 121 -17.67 -18.54 -8.04
CA ASP A 121 -16.68 -19.48 -7.52
C ASP A 121 -15.42 -19.44 -8.40
N SER A 122 -15.04 -18.22 -8.81
CA SER A 122 -14.12 -18.01 -9.92
C SER A 122 -12.69 -18.33 -9.52
N LYS A 123 -12.06 -19.25 -10.25
CA LYS A 123 -10.62 -19.52 -10.11
C LYS A 123 -9.73 -18.33 -10.48
N GLY A 124 -10.26 -17.33 -11.20
CA GLY A 124 -9.53 -16.13 -11.58
C GLY A 124 -9.56 -15.01 -10.52
N TYR A 125 -10.39 -15.16 -9.47
CA TYR A 125 -10.65 -14.10 -8.50
C TYR A 125 -9.39 -13.62 -7.77
N ASP A 126 -8.61 -14.55 -7.22
CA ASP A 126 -7.36 -14.23 -6.51
C ASP A 126 -6.32 -13.55 -7.40
N ASP A 127 -6.22 -13.99 -8.66
CA ASP A 127 -5.33 -13.40 -9.64
C ASP A 127 -5.79 -11.98 -10.03
N LEU A 128 -7.10 -11.72 -10.12
CA LEU A 128 -7.68 -10.39 -10.35
C LEU A 128 -7.51 -9.44 -9.16
N LEU A 129 -7.53 -9.94 -7.93
CA LEU A 129 -7.18 -9.15 -6.75
C LEU A 129 -5.74 -8.63 -6.82
N ARG A 130 -4.82 -9.43 -7.38
CA ARG A 130 -3.39 -9.10 -7.53
C ARG A 130 -3.05 -8.34 -8.82
N MET A 131 -3.94 -8.38 -9.81
CA MET A 131 -3.82 -7.69 -11.10
C MET A 131 -3.24 -6.29 -10.93
N ASN A 132 -2.22 -5.92 -11.71
CA ASN A 132 -1.64 -4.58 -11.62
C ASN A 132 -1.38 -3.94 -12.97
N VAL A 133 -1.67 -4.64 -14.07
CA VAL A 133 -1.62 -4.12 -15.43
C VAL A 133 -2.82 -4.63 -16.21
N ILE A 134 -3.46 -3.72 -16.95
CA ILE A 134 -4.55 -3.96 -17.88
C ILE A 134 -4.08 -3.48 -19.25
N GLU A 135 -3.99 -4.41 -20.20
CA GLU A 135 -3.71 -4.16 -21.61
C GLU A 135 -5.01 -4.29 -22.42
N GLU A 136 -4.98 -3.94 -23.70
CA GLU A 136 -6.17 -3.95 -24.57
C GLU A 136 -6.84 -5.33 -24.65
N ASN A 137 -6.03 -6.40 -24.68
CA ASN A 137 -6.47 -7.78 -24.95
C ASN A 137 -6.15 -8.78 -23.84
N ARG A 138 -5.56 -8.32 -22.73
CA ARG A 138 -5.26 -9.15 -21.55
C ARG A 138 -5.05 -8.32 -20.30
N VAL A 139 -5.17 -8.97 -19.16
CA VAL A 139 -4.79 -8.47 -17.84
C VAL A 139 -3.61 -9.29 -17.32
N LEU A 140 -2.78 -8.68 -16.48
CA LEU A 140 -1.68 -9.40 -15.85
C LEU A 140 -1.30 -8.82 -14.49
N TYR A 141 -0.51 -9.59 -13.74
CA TYR A 141 0.28 -9.05 -12.65
C TYR A 141 1.72 -9.55 -12.65
N GLU A 142 2.60 -8.61 -12.33
CA GLU A 142 3.96 -8.89 -11.86
C GLU A 142 3.89 -9.08 -10.34
N ASP A 143 4.30 -10.25 -9.85
CA ASP A 143 4.23 -10.56 -8.42
C ASP A 143 5.33 -9.83 -7.62
N SER A 144 5.43 -10.15 -6.31
CA SER A 144 6.45 -9.54 -5.45
C SER A 144 7.88 -10.00 -5.75
N TYR A 145 8.04 -11.08 -6.53
CA TYR A 145 9.32 -11.68 -6.90
C TYR A 145 9.79 -11.28 -8.31
N TYR A 146 8.92 -10.73 -9.15
CA TYR A 146 9.29 -10.22 -10.46
C TYR A 146 10.48 -9.25 -10.40
N GLY A 147 11.50 -9.55 -11.21
CA GLY A 147 12.75 -8.83 -11.31
C GLY A 147 13.75 -9.11 -10.18
N LYS A 148 13.45 -10.04 -9.25
CA LYS A 148 14.42 -10.45 -8.23
C LYS A 148 15.45 -11.40 -8.81
N TYR A 149 16.70 -11.15 -8.46
CA TYR A 149 17.83 -12.02 -8.75
C TYR A 149 18.04 -13.02 -7.61
N SER A 150 18.32 -14.26 -7.99
CA SER A 150 18.55 -15.37 -7.06
C SER A 150 19.73 -16.24 -7.47
N TYR A 151 20.15 -17.11 -6.57
CA TYR A 151 21.14 -18.14 -6.88
C TYR A 151 20.47 -19.36 -7.48
N SER A 152 20.99 -19.86 -8.59
CA SER A 152 20.69 -21.22 -9.03
C SER A 152 21.67 -22.19 -8.38
N SER A 153 21.21 -23.40 -8.06
CA SER A 153 22.01 -24.43 -7.39
C SER A 153 21.78 -25.80 -8.03
N SER A 154 22.75 -26.67 -7.86
CA SER A 154 22.66 -28.11 -8.15
C SER A 154 23.31 -28.89 -7.02
N SER A 155 23.13 -30.20 -7.02
CA SER A 155 23.75 -31.10 -6.06
C SER A 155 24.16 -32.43 -6.66
N PHE A 156 24.98 -33.16 -5.92
CA PHE A 156 25.37 -34.53 -6.20
C PHE A 156 25.69 -35.25 -4.90
N THR A 157 25.83 -36.57 -4.96
CA THR A 157 26.16 -37.39 -3.79
C THR A 157 27.47 -38.15 -3.96
N THR A 158 28.14 -38.41 -2.84
CA THR A 158 29.36 -39.20 -2.74
C THR A 158 29.18 -40.29 -1.69
N LYS A 159 30.13 -41.23 -1.62
CA LYS A 159 30.17 -42.22 -0.54
C LYS A 159 31.38 -41.95 0.34
N ASP A 160 31.13 -41.86 1.64
CA ASP A 160 32.19 -41.70 2.63
C ASP A 160 32.98 -43.02 2.83
N CYS A 161 33.99 -42.97 3.70
CA CYS A 161 34.83 -44.12 4.02
C CYS A 161 34.10 -45.26 4.75
N LYS A 162 32.87 -45.04 5.22
CA LYS A 162 32.00 -46.03 5.86
C LYS A 162 30.94 -46.57 4.89
N GLY A 163 30.85 -46.02 3.68
CA GLY A 163 29.86 -46.36 2.67
C GLY A 163 28.53 -45.61 2.81
N GLU A 164 28.47 -44.60 3.68
CA GLU A 164 27.32 -43.71 3.87
C GLU A 164 27.29 -42.63 2.78
N GLU A 165 26.08 -42.16 2.43
CA GLU A 165 25.88 -41.19 1.37
C GLU A 165 26.10 -39.76 1.89
N GLY A 166 27.05 -39.02 1.29
CA GLY A 166 27.29 -37.61 1.53
C GLY A 166 26.62 -36.74 0.46
N TYR A 167 25.89 -35.71 0.87
CA TYR A 167 25.20 -34.79 -0.05
C TYR A 167 25.94 -33.46 -0.17
N HIS A 168 26.19 -33.02 -1.40
CA HIS A 168 26.95 -31.81 -1.69
C HIS A 168 26.17 -30.89 -2.62
N SER A 169 26.03 -29.62 -2.22
CA SER A 169 25.36 -28.58 -3.02
C SER A 169 26.34 -27.53 -3.49
N PHE A 170 26.13 -27.03 -4.70
CA PHE A 170 26.95 -25.97 -5.28
C PHE A 170 26.09 -25.02 -6.12
N ARG A 171 26.50 -23.75 -6.27
CA ARG A 171 25.75 -22.77 -7.07
C ARG A 171 26.07 -22.89 -8.56
N THR A 172 25.08 -22.95 -9.42
CA THR A 172 25.29 -23.01 -10.88
C THR A 172 25.33 -21.64 -11.53
N GLY A 173 24.92 -20.58 -10.82
CA GLY A 173 24.84 -19.25 -11.39
C GLY A 173 23.96 -18.28 -10.61
N ILE A 174 23.63 -17.19 -11.29
CA ILE A 174 22.64 -16.19 -10.90
C ILE A 174 21.49 -16.27 -11.91
N THR A 175 20.27 -16.35 -11.40
CA THR A 175 19.03 -16.33 -12.18
C THR A 175 18.19 -15.11 -11.81
N PHE A 176 17.19 -14.79 -12.62
CA PHE A 176 16.19 -13.79 -12.28
C PHE A 176 14.78 -14.25 -12.67
N ASN A 177 13.81 -13.83 -11.86
CA ASN A 177 12.41 -14.08 -12.11
C ASN A 177 11.83 -12.99 -13.04
N ASN A 178 11.19 -13.40 -14.13
CA ASN A 178 10.34 -12.54 -14.96
C ASN A 178 8.95 -13.13 -15.22
N GLU A 179 8.51 -14.05 -14.36
CA GLU A 179 7.19 -14.66 -14.43
C GLU A 179 6.11 -13.59 -14.27
N VAL A 180 5.13 -13.65 -15.17
CA VAL A 180 3.91 -12.87 -15.08
C VAL A 180 2.72 -13.80 -15.23
N ARG A 181 1.70 -13.55 -14.43
CA ARG A 181 0.41 -14.22 -14.54
C ARG A 181 -0.47 -13.36 -15.42
N THR A 182 -1.10 -13.96 -16.42
CA THR A 182 -1.90 -13.24 -17.43
C THR A 182 -3.21 -13.95 -17.71
N SER A 183 -4.24 -13.21 -18.11
CA SER A 183 -5.51 -13.74 -18.60
C SER A 183 -6.12 -12.83 -19.66
N SER A 184 -6.73 -13.41 -20.70
CA SER A 184 -7.49 -12.67 -21.71
C SER A 184 -9.00 -12.65 -21.45
N ASP A 185 -9.49 -13.54 -20.58
CA ASP A 185 -10.91 -13.74 -20.30
C ASP A 185 -11.28 -13.54 -18.82
N LEU A 186 -10.31 -13.09 -18.00
CA LEU A 186 -10.39 -12.85 -16.56
C LEU A 186 -10.47 -14.12 -15.69
N ILE A 187 -10.74 -15.28 -16.27
CA ILE A 187 -11.03 -16.54 -15.56
C ILE A 187 -9.86 -17.52 -15.69
N ASN A 188 -9.37 -17.71 -16.91
CA ASN A 188 -8.30 -18.63 -17.22
C ASN A 188 -6.97 -17.89 -17.21
N TRP A 189 -6.16 -18.15 -16.19
CA TRP A 189 -4.87 -17.52 -15.98
C TRP A 189 -3.71 -18.47 -16.33
N THR A 190 -2.76 -17.96 -17.09
CA THR A 190 -1.53 -18.67 -17.47
C THR A 190 -0.31 -17.93 -16.95
N THR A 191 0.79 -18.65 -16.76
CA THR A 191 2.09 -18.06 -16.45
C THR A 191 2.89 -17.91 -17.74
N GLU A 192 3.39 -16.71 -18.00
CA GLU A 192 4.39 -16.41 -19.03
C GLU A 192 5.71 -16.05 -18.35
N GLY A 193 6.85 -16.30 -19.02
CA GLY A 193 8.18 -16.08 -18.43
C GLY A 193 8.71 -17.31 -17.69
N SER A 194 9.73 -17.09 -16.87
CA SER A 194 10.35 -18.12 -16.02
C SER A 194 10.88 -17.50 -14.72
N ASP A 195 10.93 -18.28 -13.65
CA ASP A 195 11.54 -17.86 -12.38
C ASP A 195 13.07 -18.09 -12.35
N ASP A 196 13.60 -18.80 -13.36
CA ASP A 196 14.97 -19.31 -13.43
C ASP A 196 15.78 -18.79 -14.63
N ASN A 197 15.43 -17.63 -15.21
CA ASN A 197 16.17 -17.06 -16.35
C ASN A 197 17.65 -16.84 -15.98
N VAL A 198 18.56 -17.43 -16.75
CA VAL A 198 19.99 -17.35 -16.47
C VAL A 198 20.53 -15.95 -16.76
N TYR A 199 21.04 -15.27 -15.72
CA TYR A 199 21.82 -14.04 -15.86
C TYR A 199 23.31 -14.33 -16.03
N LYS A 200 23.87 -15.16 -15.15
CA LYS A 200 25.28 -15.58 -15.17
C LYS A 200 25.38 -17.04 -14.78
N THR A 201 26.30 -17.77 -15.40
CA THR A 201 26.67 -19.14 -15.00
C THR A 201 27.97 -19.15 -14.22
N PHE A 202 28.13 -20.09 -13.31
CA PHE A 202 29.34 -20.28 -12.52
C PHE A 202 30.06 -21.56 -12.91
N PRO A 203 31.38 -21.67 -12.64
CA PRO A 203 32.10 -22.91 -12.84
C PRO A 203 31.47 -24.03 -12.01
N SER A 204 31.36 -25.19 -12.63
CA SER A 204 30.99 -26.42 -11.92
C SER A 204 32.05 -26.78 -10.87
N VAL A 205 31.71 -27.72 -10.00
CA VAL A 205 32.69 -28.42 -9.18
C VAL A 205 33.71 -29.16 -10.06
N SER A 206 34.92 -29.34 -9.55
CA SER A 206 36.03 -29.93 -10.31
C SER A 206 36.91 -30.81 -9.42
N THR A 207 37.39 -31.92 -9.97
CA THR A 207 38.38 -32.79 -9.30
C THR A 207 39.70 -32.07 -9.02
N ASP A 208 40.05 -31.07 -9.84
CA ASP A 208 41.07 -30.07 -9.50
C ASP A 208 40.42 -28.92 -8.70
N PRO A 209 40.71 -28.80 -7.39
CA PRO A 209 40.08 -27.80 -6.52
C PRO A 209 40.51 -26.37 -6.83
N ASN A 210 41.56 -26.17 -7.66
CA ASN A 210 41.99 -24.84 -8.09
C ASN A 210 41.31 -24.38 -9.38
N ALA A 211 40.62 -25.27 -10.09
CA ALA A 211 39.96 -24.96 -11.36
C ALA A 211 38.64 -24.22 -11.19
N SER A 212 38.09 -24.16 -9.96
CA SER A 212 36.82 -23.52 -9.63
C SER A 212 36.86 -22.98 -8.21
N PHE A 213 36.25 -21.82 -7.95
CA PHE A 213 36.09 -21.32 -6.59
C PHE A 213 35.19 -22.23 -5.72
N GLN A 214 34.45 -23.15 -6.35
CA GLN A 214 33.56 -24.10 -5.69
C GLN A 214 34.30 -25.33 -5.13
N GLY A 215 35.57 -25.54 -5.52
CA GLY A 215 36.30 -26.76 -5.16
C GLY A 215 35.72 -28.03 -5.77
N ARG A 216 35.96 -29.17 -5.10
CA ARG A 216 35.48 -30.50 -5.49
C ARG A 216 34.07 -30.78 -5.04
N PHE A 217 33.69 -30.26 -3.87
CA PHE A 217 32.44 -30.60 -3.19
C PHE A 217 31.45 -29.43 -3.11
N GLY A 218 31.78 -28.31 -3.75
CA GLY A 218 30.96 -27.10 -3.66
C GLY A 218 31.39 -26.22 -2.48
N ALA A 219 31.07 -24.93 -2.60
CA ALA A 219 31.23 -23.98 -1.51
C ALA A 219 29.88 -23.78 -0.82
N LYS A 220 29.88 -23.91 0.51
CA LYS A 220 28.70 -23.96 1.35
C LYS A 220 28.09 -22.59 1.59
N TYR A 221 28.91 -21.56 1.76
CA TYR A 221 28.44 -20.20 1.98
C TYR A 221 29.33 -19.16 1.32
N TYR A 222 28.70 -18.16 0.70
CA TYR A 222 29.32 -16.92 0.24
C TYR A 222 28.23 -15.93 -0.18
N LYS A 223 28.57 -14.65 -0.20
CA LYS A 223 27.73 -13.57 -0.73
C LYS A 223 28.23 -13.12 -2.09
N ILE A 224 27.30 -12.83 -2.99
CA ILE A 224 27.62 -12.27 -4.31
C ILE A 224 27.20 -10.82 -4.37
N VAL A 225 28.12 -9.98 -4.85
CA VAL A 225 27.88 -8.54 -5.07
C VAL A 225 28.37 -8.16 -6.45
N GLU A 226 27.50 -7.67 -7.33
CA GLU A 226 27.93 -6.95 -8.54
C GLU A 226 28.22 -5.50 -8.18
N PHE A 227 29.42 -5.01 -8.43
CA PHE A 227 29.78 -3.65 -8.07
C PHE A 227 30.71 -3.07 -9.11
N LYS A 228 30.27 -1.97 -9.73
CA LYS A 228 30.93 -1.35 -10.89
C LYS A 228 31.13 -2.37 -12.02
N ASP A 229 32.38 -2.71 -12.34
CA ASP A 229 32.71 -3.62 -13.44
C ASP A 229 32.99 -5.07 -13.01
N TYR A 230 32.83 -5.38 -11.72
CA TYR A 230 33.20 -6.67 -11.16
C TYR A 230 32.04 -7.35 -10.43
N ILE A 231 32.05 -8.68 -10.46
CA ILE A 231 31.24 -9.53 -9.59
C ILE A 231 32.17 -10.08 -8.51
N TYR A 232 31.79 -9.92 -7.25
CA TYR A 232 32.54 -10.35 -6.08
C TYR A 232 31.86 -11.53 -5.40
N LEU A 233 32.65 -12.46 -4.90
CA LEU A 233 32.22 -13.59 -4.07
C LEU A 233 32.97 -13.53 -2.75
N ILE A 234 32.27 -13.11 -1.68
CA ILE A 234 32.84 -12.72 -0.39
C ILE A 234 32.37 -13.67 0.72
N GLY A 235 33.28 -14.06 1.61
CA GLY A 235 32.96 -14.82 2.83
C GLY A 235 32.84 -16.34 2.60
N LEU A 236 33.74 -16.89 1.79
CA LEU A 236 33.76 -18.29 1.39
C LEU A 236 33.88 -19.25 2.59
N GLU A 237 32.96 -20.19 2.68
CA GLU A 237 33.03 -21.40 3.51
C GLU A 237 33.06 -22.63 2.60
N GLU A 238 34.13 -23.44 2.68
CA GLU A 238 34.23 -24.71 1.96
C GLU A 238 33.45 -25.84 2.65
N ASP A 239 33.14 -26.88 1.90
CA ASP A 239 32.63 -28.15 2.42
C ASP A 239 33.65 -28.86 3.34
N PHE A 240 33.18 -29.71 4.26
CA PHE A 240 34.03 -30.55 5.11
C PHE A 240 34.92 -31.49 4.27
N ASP A 241 34.36 -32.04 3.19
CA ASP A 241 35.00 -33.02 2.33
C ASP A 241 36.13 -32.40 1.48
N GLU A 242 36.14 -31.08 1.31
CA GLU A 242 37.20 -30.39 0.57
C GLU A 242 38.58 -30.63 1.20
N GLN A 243 38.63 -30.69 2.54
CA GLN A 243 39.84 -31.03 3.30
C GLN A 243 39.90 -32.50 3.73
N ASN A 244 38.80 -33.26 3.56
CA ASN A 244 38.68 -34.65 3.95
C ASN A 244 37.96 -35.47 2.84
N PRO A 245 38.57 -35.67 1.65
CA PRO A 245 37.84 -36.16 0.47
C PRO A 245 37.27 -37.58 0.57
N SER A 246 37.61 -38.33 1.63
CA SER A 246 37.01 -39.63 1.93
C SER A 246 35.75 -39.53 2.79
N GLY A 247 35.23 -38.32 3.05
CA GLY A 247 34.10 -38.08 3.98
C GLY A 247 34.41 -38.33 5.46
N CYS A 248 35.68 -38.59 5.79
CA CYS A 248 36.10 -39.02 7.12
C CYS A 248 37.39 -38.31 7.54
N ARG A 249 37.52 -38.01 8.83
CA ARG A 249 38.71 -37.40 9.42
C ARG A 249 39.13 -38.13 10.69
N ASN A 250 40.43 -38.35 10.86
CA ASN A 250 40.98 -38.98 12.05
C ASN A 250 41.14 -37.96 13.18
N GLU A 251 40.75 -38.31 14.41
CA GLU A 251 40.85 -37.46 15.62
C GLU A 251 42.26 -36.87 15.84
N SER A 252 43.31 -37.62 15.49
CA SER A 252 44.71 -37.19 15.62
C SER A 252 45.09 -36.00 14.72
N GLN A 253 44.28 -35.67 13.72
CA GLN A 253 44.54 -34.56 12.79
C GLN A 253 44.13 -33.19 13.35
N GLY A 254 43.44 -33.16 14.50
CA GLY A 254 43.04 -31.93 15.19
C GLY A 254 42.02 -31.05 14.43
N PRO A 255 41.53 -29.99 15.10
CA PRO A 255 40.54 -29.06 14.55
C PRO A 255 41.02 -28.37 13.27
N PHE A 256 40.09 -28.06 12.37
CA PHE A 256 40.40 -27.36 11.11
C PHE A 256 39.28 -26.40 10.70
N LYS A 257 39.62 -25.37 9.93
CA LYS A 257 38.70 -24.28 9.56
C LYS A 257 38.15 -24.48 8.16
N THR A 258 36.87 -24.22 7.97
CA THR A 258 36.21 -24.23 6.64
C THR A 258 36.00 -22.83 6.08
N SER A 259 35.89 -21.80 6.92
CA SER A 259 35.94 -20.40 6.46
C SER A 259 37.34 -20.07 5.92
N LYS A 260 37.40 -19.39 4.78
CA LYS A 260 38.66 -19.08 4.11
C LYS A 260 39.05 -17.60 4.23
N ASN A 261 40.34 -17.34 4.16
CA ASN A 261 40.93 -15.99 4.14
C ASN A 261 41.09 -15.46 2.72
N ILE A 262 40.21 -15.89 1.81
CA ILE A 262 40.22 -15.50 0.42
C ILE A 262 38.80 -15.12 -0.02
N TYR A 263 38.72 -14.29 -1.04
CA TYR A 263 37.52 -14.02 -1.80
C TYR A 263 37.87 -14.00 -3.28
N TYR A 264 36.85 -14.08 -4.13
CA TYR A 264 37.04 -14.06 -5.57
C TYR A 264 36.37 -12.83 -6.18
N ARG A 265 36.92 -12.35 -7.29
CA ARG A 265 36.23 -11.41 -8.16
C ARG A 265 36.44 -11.73 -9.63
N ILE A 266 35.53 -11.31 -10.48
CA ILE A 266 35.65 -11.44 -11.92
C ILE A 266 35.13 -10.18 -12.59
N TYR A 267 35.81 -9.75 -13.65
CA TYR A 267 35.32 -8.67 -14.50
C TYR A 267 34.04 -9.13 -15.20
N LYS A 268 32.93 -8.39 -15.10
CA LYS A 268 31.59 -8.85 -15.50
C LYS A 268 31.45 -9.21 -16.98
N ASN A 269 32.38 -8.74 -17.83
CA ASN A 269 32.43 -9.01 -19.26
C ASN A 269 33.22 -10.29 -19.60
N LYS A 270 33.92 -10.90 -18.63
CA LYS A 270 34.56 -12.21 -18.80
C LYS A 270 33.53 -13.32 -18.60
N ASP A 271 33.82 -14.49 -19.16
CA ASP A 271 33.01 -15.69 -18.96
C ASP A 271 33.09 -16.15 -17.50
N THR A 272 31.96 -16.02 -16.79
CA THR A 272 31.82 -16.36 -15.37
C THR A 272 31.79 -17.86 -15.10
N SER A 273 31.59 -18.69 -16.13
CA SER A 273 31.61 -20.16 -16.02
C SER A 273 33.02 -20.76 -15.98
N ILE A 274 34.04 -19.98 -16.33
CA ILE A 274 35.43 -20.45 -16.39
C ILE A 274 36.14 -20.01 -15.11
N GLY A 275 36.48 -20.98 -14.25
CA GLY A 275 37.11 -20.67 -12.95
C GLY A 275 38.44 -19.93 -13.07
N ALA A 276 39.24 -20.17 -14.12
CA ALA A 276 40.49 -19.46 -14.37
C ALA A 276 40.32 -17.94 -14.63
N ASN A 277 39.11 -17.48 -14.95
CA ASN A 277 38.82 -16.05 -15.10
C ASN A 277 38.61 -15.33 -13.77
N TRP A 278 38.42 -16.07 -12.67
CA TRP A 278 38.19 -15.52 -11.35
C TRP A 278 39.52 -15.21 -10.65
N GLU A 279 39.69 -13.96 -10.25
CA GLU A 279 40.84 -13.48 -9.50
C GLU A 279 40.67 -13.83 -8.02
N LYS A 280 41.65 -14.55 -7.46
CA LYS A 280 41.71 -14.92 -6.05
C LYS A 280 42.47 -13.87 -5.25
N ILE A 281 41.86 -13.33 -4.19
CA ILE A 281 42.43 -12.24 -3.37
C ILE A 281 42.33 -12.61 -1.89
N ASN A 282 43.34 -12.23 -1.09
CA ASN A 282 43.32 -12.44 0.36
C ASN A 282 42.40 -11.44 1.07
N THR A 283 41.67 -11.91 2.07
CA THR A 283 40.76 -11.07 2.87
C THR A 283 41.51 -10.28 3.94
N PRO A 284 41.15 -9.01 4.19
CA PRO A 284 41.68 -8.25 5.33
C PRO A 284 41.07 -8.67 6.68
N TRP A 285 39.88 -9.29 6.67
CA TRP A 285 39.17 -9.79 7.86
C TRP A 285 39.56 -11.23 8.26
N GLY A 286 40.51 -11.84 7.54
CA GLY A 286 40.97 -13.21 7.80
C GLY A 286 39.93 -14.28 7.46
N GLN A 287 40.02 -15.43 8.11
CA GLN A 287 39.16 -16.60 7.88
C GLN A 287 37.77 -16.39 8.49
N ARG A 288 36.89 -15.65 7.81
CA ARG A 288 35.50 -15.39 8.23
C ARG A 288 34.52 -15.57 7.07
N SER A 289 33.39 -16.20 7.35
CA SER A 289 32.17 -16.32 6.53
C SER A 289 31.00 -15.57 7.21
N TYR A 290 29.77 -15.66 6.67
CA TYR A 290 28.58 -14.98 7.22
C TYR A 290 28.74 -13.47 7.48
N LEU A 291 29.51 -12.80 6.65
CA LEU A 291 29.87 -11.39 6.83
C LEU A 291 28.68 -10.45 6.62
N GLY A 292 28.65 -9.35 7.37
CA GLY A 292 27.83 -8.20 7.02
C GLY A 292 28.42 -7.53 5.78
N VAL A 293 27.68 -7.51 4.67
CA VAL A 293 28.14 -6.93 3.40
C VAL A 293 27.15 -5.86 2.98
N ARG A 294 27.66 -4.66 2.70
CA ARG A 294 26.89 -3.52 2.22
C ARG A 294 27.60 -2.83 1.07
N TYR A 295 26.90 -2.01 0.31
CA TYR A 295 27.49 -1.25 -0.79
C TYR A 295 26.75 0.07 -1.01
N ASP A 296 27.45 1.07 -1.50
CA ASP A 296 26.87 2.29 -2.05
C ASP A 296 27.44 2.52 -3.47
N LYS A 297 27.25 3.71 -4.05
CA LYS A 297 27.76 4.03 -5.39
C LYS A 297 29.31 4.03 -5.49
N ASP A 298 30.01 4.22 -4.36
CA ASP A 298 31.43 4.50 -4.30
C ASP A 298 32.24 3.32 -3.74
N LYS A 299 31.68 2.58 -2.76
CA LYS A 299 32.38 1.54 -1.99
C LYS A 299 31.53 0.30 -1.70
N ILE A 300 32.21 -0.84 -1.54
CA ILE A 300 31.72 -2.03 -0.84
C ILE A 300 32.25 -2.00 0.59
N TYR A 301 31.42 -2.45 1.53
CA TYR A 301 31.75 -2.56 2.95
C TYR A 301 31.57 -4.00 3.43
N VAL A 302 32.46 -4.42 4.32
CA VAL A 302 32.44 -5.73 4.98
C VAL A 302 32.65 -5.54 6.48
N THR A 303 31.92 -6.27 7.31
CA THR A 303 32.08 -6.24 8.77
C THR A 303 31.64 -7.55 9.43
N LYS A 304 32.02 -7.73 10.70
CA LYS A 304 31.62 -8.85 11.57
C LYS A 304 31.95 -10.23 10.97
N GLY A 305 31.00 -11.16 11.02
CA GLY A 305 31.10 -12.51 10.48
C GLY A 305 31.33 -13.59 11.54
N GLU A 306 31.42 -14.82 11.05
CA GLU A 306 31.68 -16.01 11.84
C GLU A 306 32.87 -16.76 11.24
N ARG A 307 33.58 -17.53 12.05
CA ARG A 307 34.52 -18.53 11.56
C ARG A 307 33.96 -19.91 11.83
N SER A 308 33.60 -20.62 10.78
CA SER A 308 33.25 -22.03 10.80
C SER A 308 34.51 -22.88 10.89
N TYR A 309 34.51 -23.83 11.81
CA TYR A 309 35.56 -24.83 11.97
C TYR A 309 34.96 -26.14 12.46
N TRP A 310 35.70 -27.23 12.35
CA TRP A 310 35.30 -28.54 12.86
C TRP A 310 36.27 -28.96 13.94
N GLU A 311 35.72 -29.50 15.03
CA GLU A 311 36.50 -30.11 16.11
C GLU A 311 35.91 -31.47 16.48
N TRP A 312 36.76 -32.31 17.07
CA TRP A 312 36.39 -33.61 17.60
C TRP A 312 35.86 -33.44 19.02
N ILE A 313 34.58 -33.74 19.24
CA ILE A 313 33.94 -33.59 20.55
C ILE A 313 33.85 -34.95 21.26
N SER A 314 33.36 -35.96 20.56
CA SER A 314 33.28 -37.33 21.09
C SER A 314 33.20 -38.34 19.94
N PRO A 315 33.63 -39.60 20.15
CA PRO A 315 33.49 -40.63 19.12
C PRO A 315 32.02 -40.89 18.76
N PRO A 316 31.67 -41.06 17.47
CA PRO A 316 32.47 -40.94 16.25
C PRO A 316 32.37 -39.58 15.52
N TYR A 317 32.02 -38.49 16.22
CA TYR A 317 31.53 -37.26 15.58
C TYR A 317 32.55 -36.11 15.59
N TRP A 318 32.92 -35.69 14.38
CA TRP A 318 33.33 -34.31 14.14
C TRP A 318 32.09 -33.43 14.13
N THR A 319 32.16 -32.27 14.79
CA THR A 319 31.03 -31.33 14.85
C THR A 319 31.46 -29.97 14.34
N SER A 320 30.61 -29.36 13.50
CA SER A 320 30.80 -27.98 13.06
C SER A 320 30.60 -27.03 14.24
N GLN A 321 31.59 -26.21 14.51
CA GLN A 321 31.59 -25.13 15.47
C GLN A 321 31.70 -23.78 14.77
N LYS A 322 31.31 -22.73 15.49
CA LYS A 322 31.31 -21.36 15.01
C LYS A 322 31.92 -20.43 16.07
N GLU A 323 32.93 -19.68 15.67
CA GLU A 323 33.47 -18.56 16.45
C GLU A 323 32.84 -17.27 15.93
N SER A 324 32.11 -16.55 16.78
CA SER A 324 31.41 -15.31 16.41
C SER A 324 32.32 -14.09 16.56
N PHE A 325 32.27 -13.18 15.58
CA PHE A 325 32.95 -11.88 15.61
C PHE A 325 31.95 -10.71 15.73
N GLU A 326 30.80 -10.92 16.38
CA GLU A 326 29.77 -9.86 16.55
C GLU A 326 30.26 -8.65 17.35
N ASN A 327 31.25 -8.84 18.23
CA ASN A 327 31.87 -7.78 19.03
C ASN A 327 33.00 -7.03 18.30
N ASP A 328 33.40 -7.48 17.10
CA ASP A 328 34.38 -6.77 16.29
C ASP A 328 33.70 -5.62 15.54
N SER A 329 34.00 -4.38 15.94
CA SER A 329 33.47 -3.16 15.33
C SER A 329 34.21 -2.72 14.07
N THR A 330 35.21 -3.48 13.61
CA THR A 330 35.97 -3.14 12.41
C THR A 330 35.06 -3.21 11.17
N ILE A 331 35.06 -2.13 10.39
CA ILE A 331 34.37 -2.05 9.11
C ILE A 331 35.44 -1.83 8.05
N TRP A 332 35.58 -2.79 7.16
CA TRP A 332 36.46 -2.70 6.00
C TRP A 332 35.67 -2.11 4.83
N SER A 333 36.27 -1.20 4.08
CA SER A 333 35.68 -0.67 2.86
C SER A 333 36.66 -0.65 1.69
N SER A 334 36.14 -0.75 0.47
CA SER A 334 36.96 -0.70 -0.73
C SER A 334 36.18 -0.09 -1.90
N SER A 335 36.86 0.73 -2.71
CA SER A 335 36.30 1.33 -3.93
C SER A 335 36.58 0.51 -5.18
N ASP A 336 37.53 -0.42 -5.13
CA ASP A 336 37.99 -1.27 -6.24
C ASP A 336 37.95 -2.79 -5.91
N GLY A 337 37.58 -3.12 -4.67
CA GLY A 337 37.54 -4.47 -4.15
C GLY A 337 38.90 -5.16 -4.10
N VAL A 338 40.01 -4.42 -4.01
CA VAL A 338 41.39 -4.94 -3.80
C VAL A 338 42.06 -4.21 -2.66
N ILE A 339 42.00 -2.88 -2.67
CA ILE A 339 42.59 -2.05 -1.61
C ILE A 339 41.51 -1.80 -0.57
N TRP A 340 41.70 -2.37 0.61
CA TRP A 340 40.76 -2.26 1.73
C TRP A 340 41.27 -1.27 2.78
N ASN A 341 40.39 -0.36 3.20
CA ASN A 341 40.62 0.60 4.26
C ASN A 341 39.72 0.29 5.46
N ILE A 342 40.11 0.73 6.64
CA ILE A 342 39.26 0.67 7.84
C ILE A 342 38.47 1.97 7.94
N GLU A 343 37.15 1.88 8.02
CA GLU A 343 36.29 3.05 8.21
C GLU A 343 36.41 3.58 9.65
N PRO A 344 36.43 4.91 9.85
CA PRO A 344 36.60 5.51 11.17
C PRO A 344 35.34 5.40 12.04
N ASN A 345 34.17 5.18 11.45
CA ASN A 345 32.89 4.99 12.14
C ASN A 345 31.88 4.25 11.24
N SER A 346 30.71 3.90 11.77
CA SER A 346 29.69 3.13 11.06
C SER A 346 28.78 3.96 10.16
N SER A 347 28.84 5.29 10.18
CA SER A 347 27.81 6.13 9.52
C SER A 347 27.67 5.85 8.03
N ALA A 348 28.79 5.71 7.29
CA ALA A 348 28.75 5.38 5.87
C ALA A 348 28.19 3.97 5.61
N TYR A 349 28.61 2.99 6.41
CA TYR A 349 28.11 1.61 6.36
C TYR A 349 26.60 1.53 6.67
N ASP A 350 26.14 2.24 7.70
CA ASP A 350 24.76 2.21 8.17
C ASP A 350 23.80 2.81 7.13
N ASN A 351 24.28 3.81 6.36
CA ASN A 351 23.56 4.42 5.24
C ASN A 351 23.66 3.66 3.91
N ALA A 352 24.54 2.65 3.81
CA ALA A 352 24.75 1.88 2.59
C ALA A 352 23.69 0.77 2.42
N ASN A 353 23.48 0.33 1.18
CA ASN A 353 22.53 -0.73 0.84
C ASN A 353 23.02 -2.08 1.37
N SER A 354 22.12 -2.81 2.06
CA SER A 354 22.44 -4.11 2.63
C SER A 354 22.32 -5.24 1.61
N VAL A 355 23.31 -6.12 1.60
CA VAL A 355 23.24 -7.42 0.92
C VAL A 355 22.70 -8.43 1.94
N TYR A 356 21.37 -8.56 1.97
CA TYR A 356 20.64 -9.40 2.93
C TYR A 356 21.10 -10.86 2.91
N SER A 357 21.15 -11.47 4.09
CA SER A 357 21.82 -12.75 4.36
C SER A 357 20.95 -14.00 4.19
N TYR A 358 19.64 -13.87 3.91
CA TYR A 358 18.77 -15.04 3.74
C TYR A 358 18.91 -15.60 2.31
N ASP A 359 19.91 -16.47 2.16
CA ASP A 359 20.22 -17.54 1.19
C ASP A 359 19.83 -17.50 -0.30
N GLN A 360 19.20 -16.44 -0.80
CA GLN A 360 18.77 -16.37 -2.21
C GLN A 360 18.90 -14.99 -2.84
N TYR A 361 19.52 -14.00 -2.19
CA TYR A 361 19.61 -12.65 -2.73
C TYR A 361 21.01 -12.30 -3.22
N VAL A 362 21.10 -11.85 -4.47
CA VAL A 362 22.30 -11.23 -5.06
C VAL A 362 22.22 -9.72 -4.82
N GLY A 363 23.28 -9.13 -4.27
CA GLY A 363 23.36 -7.69 -4.04
C GLY A 363 24.10 -6.97 -5.16
N GLY A 364 24.01 -5.65 -5.17
CA GLY A 364 24.85 -4.80 -6.02
C GLY A 364 24.14 -4.11 -7.18
N ASP A 365 24.93 -3.61 -8.13
CA ASP A 365 24.54 -2.87 -9.33
C ASP A 365 23.96 -3.78 -10.42
N LEU A 366 23.05 -4.69 -10.05
CA LEU A 366 22.39 -5.58 -11.00
C LEU A 366 21.50 -4.79 -11.96
N PRO A 367 21.44 -5.18 -13.25
CA PRO A 367 20.60 -4.49 -14.20
C PRO A 367 19.11 -4.59 -13.79
N PRO A 368 18.36 -3.49 -13.80
CA PRO A 368 16.95 -3.55 -13.44
C PRO A 368 16.17 -4.33 -14.50
N ILE A 369 15.37 -5.30 -14.08
CA ILE A 369 14.35 -5.90 -14.93
C ILE A 369 13.19 -4.91 -15.03
N GLN A 370 12.90 -4.46 -16.25
CA GLN A 370 11.89 -3.43 -16.48
C GLN A 370 10.51 -3.94 -16.05
N LYS A 371 9.94 -3.26 -15.06
CA LYS A 371 8.54 -3.44 -14.66
C LYS A 371 7.63 -2.68 -15.61
N LYS A 372 6.48 -3.26 -15.90
CA LYS A 372 5.42 -2.60 -16.64
C LYS A 372 4.86 -1.43 -15.81
N ILE A 373 4.39 -0.40 -16.54
CA ILE A 373 3.67 0.70 -15.92
C ILE A 373 2.36 0.13 -15.39
N ARG A 374 2.16 0.22 -14.08
CA ARG A 374 0.94 -0.25 -13.44
C ARG A 374 -0.26 0.56 -13.92
N THR A 375 -1.36 -0.12 -14.18
CA THR A 375 -2.64 0.55 -14.42
C THR A 375 -3.09 1.21 -13.13
N PRO A 376 -3.36 2.53 -13.12
CA PRO A 376 -3.89 3.20 -11.94
C PRO A 376 -5.17 2.52 -11.45
N GLU A 377 -5.33 2.39 -10.14
CA GLU A 377 -6.58 1.90 -9.57
C GLU A 377 -7.70 2.92 -9.82
N GLU A 378 -8.90 2.39 -10.07
CA GLU A 378 -10.09 3.22 -10.27
C GLU A 378 -10.45 3.94 -8.96
N PRO A 379 -10.65 5.26 -8.97
CA PRO A 379 -10.89 6.02 -7.76
C PRO A 379 -12.22 5.66 -7.09
N ASN A 380 -12.34 5.93 -5.78
CA ASN A 380 -13.57 5.80 -5.00
C ASN A 380 -14.62 6.89 -5.31
N TRP A 381 -14.36 7.74 -6.29
CA TRP A 381 -15.24 8.80 -6.76
C TRP A 381 -15.52 8.63 -8.25
N VAL A 382 -16.54 9.34 -8.72
CA VAL A 382 -16.95 9.39 -10.13
C VAL A 382 -16.96 10.84 -10.60
N ARG A 383 -16.50 11.06 -11.83
CA ARG A 383 -16.65 12.36 -12.51
C ARG A 383 -17.81 12.27 -13.50
N LEU A 384 -18.73 13.23 -13.47
CA LEU A 384 -19.82 13.33 -14.45
C LEU A 384 -19.53 14.41 -15.50
N ASP A 385 -20.31 14.46 -16.58
CA ASP A 385 -20.14 15.35 -17.74
C ASP A 385 -20.31 16.83 -17.39
N ASN A 386 -20.99 17.12 -16.28
CA ASN A 386 -21.05 18.47 -15.72
C ASN A 386 -19.70 18.95 -15.14
N GLY A 387 -18.66 18.12 -15.25
CA GLY A 387 -17.30 18.45 -14.83
C GLY A 387 -17.04 18.26 -13.34
N ARG A 388 -18.04 17.79 -12.58
CA ARG A 388 -17.94 17.63 -11.13
C ARG A 388 -17.70 16.19 -10.72
N TYR A 389 -17.15 16.08 -9.52
CA TYR A 389 -16.76 14.83 -8.88
C TYR A 389 -17.74 14.52 -7.78
N TYR A 390 -18.12 13.25 -7.67
CA TYR A 390 -19.05 12.76 -6.67
C TYR A 390 -18.48 11.50 -6.05
N LYS A 391 -18.74 11.32 -4.77
CA LYS A 391 -18.61 10.03 -4.12
C LYS A 391 -19.79 9.85 -3.19
N SER A 392 -20.13 8.60 -2.91
CA SER A 392 -20.91 8.32 -1.72
C SER A 392 -20.05 8.65 -0.51
N ASP A 393 -20.64 9.32 0.48
CA ASP A 393 -20.06 9.30 1.80
C ASP A 393 -20.19 7.88 2.33
N ASN A 394 -19.09 7.13 2.28
CA ASN A 394 -18.94 5.82 2.90
C ASN A 394 -18.22 5.91 4.27
N SER A 395 -18.00 7.13 4.78
CA SER A 395 -17.76 7.39 6.20
C SER A 395 -18.88 6.98 7.18
N PRO A 396 -20.14 6.61 6.80
CA PRO A 396 -21.23 6.49 7.74
C PRO A 396 -21.21 5.34 8.69
N TYR A 397 -20.17 4.51 8.63
CA TYR A 397 -19.81 3.73 9.78
C TYR A 397 -18.46 4.23 10.22
N SER A 398 -18.47 5.21 11.14
CA SER A 398 -17.29 5.41 11.95
C SER A 398 -16.99 4.04 12.56
N THR A 399 -15.90 3.40 12.11
CA THR A 399 -15.47 2.12 12.64
C THR A 399 -15.05 2.36 14.06
N TYR A 400 -16.00 2.17 14.97
CA TYR A 400 -15.76 2.39 16.38
C TYR A 400 -15.03 1.15 16.86
N THR A 401 -13.77 1.29 17.25
CA THR A 401 -12.96 0.15 17.69
C THR A 401 -12.83 0.19 19.20
N ILE A 402 -13.51 -0.72 19.89
CA ILE A 402 -13.40 -0.91 21.34
C ILE A 402 -12.92 -2.34 21.57
N ASN A 403 -11.88 -2.52 22.39
CA ASN A 403 -11.33 -3.84 22.75
C ASN A 403 -10.96 -4.70 21.52
N ASN A 404 -10.33 -4.10 20.51
CA ASN A 404 -9.97 -4.73 19.24
C ASN A 404 -11.15 -5.31 18.44
N LYS A 405 -12.39 -4.90 18.74
CA LYS A 405 -13.58 -5.22 17.95
C LYS A 405 -14.10 -3.94 17.28
N THR A 406 -14.38 -4.04 15.99
CA THR A 406 -14.91 -2.95 15.16
C THR A 406 -16.43 -3.00 15.11
N TYR A 407 -17.06 -1.84 15.29
CA TYR A 407 -18.50 -1.64 15.27
C TYR A 407 -18.89 -0.59 14.24
N TYR A 408 -20.07 -0.76 13.65
CA TYR A 408 -20.59 0.05 12.55
C TYR A 408 -21.69 0.99 13.09
N VAL A 409 -21.41 2.29 13.23
CA VAL A 409 -22.31 3.28 13.86
C VAL A 409 -22.93 4.19 12.82
N PRO A 410 -24.28 4.38 12.76
CA PRO A 410 -24.95 5.16 11.72
C PRO A 410 -24.59 6.66 11.75
N ILE A 411 -24.79 7.35 10.63
CA ILE A 411 -24.70 8.83 10.57
C ILE A 411 -25.94 9.48 11.19
N PRO A 412 -25.75 10.40 12.16
CA PRO A 412 -26.85 11.19 12.67
C PRO A 412 -27.25 12.31 11.69
N PRO A 413 -28.47 12.87 11.81
CA PRO A 413 -28.94 13.96 10.95
C PRO A 413 -28.23 15.29 11.29
N TYR A 414 -27.00 15.45 10.80
CA TYR A 414 -26.11 16.57 11.18
C TYR A 414 -26.74 17.94 10.99
N GLU A 415 -27.47 18.18 9.89
CA GLU A 415 -28.08 19.48 9.62
C GLU A 415 -29.26 19.78 10.55
N GLU A 416 -30.07 18.78 10.92
CA GLU A 416 -31.14 18.95 11.92
C GLU A 416 -30.56 19.23 13.30
N ILE A 417 -29.48 18.53 13.66
CA ILE A 417 -28.73 18.76 14.90
C ILE A 417 -28.12 20.16 14.91
N ARG A 418 -27.55 20.60 13.79
CA ARG A 418 -26.98 21.94 13.63
C ARG A 418 -28.06 23.00 13.76
N ALA A 419 -29.20 22.84 13.10
CA ALA A 419 -30.32 23.78 13.21
C ALA A 419 -30.86 23.85 14.66
N ALA A 420 -30.96 22.71 15.35
CA ALA A 420 -31.33 22.67 16.76
C ALA A 420 -30.31 23.40 17.64
N TYR A 421 -29.01 23.16 17.43
CA TYR A 421 -27.94 23.84 18.14
C TYR A 421 -27.93 25.35 17.90
N ASP A 422 -28.06 25.79 16.63
CA ASP A 422 -28.10 27.20 16.24
C ASP A 422 -29.34 27.91 16.82
N SER A 423 -30.42 27.17 17.11
CA SER A 423 -31.60 27.65 17.85
C SER A 423 -31.43 27.71 19.37
N GLY A 424 -30.27 27.32 19.89
CA GLY A 424 -29.92 27.35 21.32
C GLY A 424 -30.24 26.08 22.11
N GLN A 425 -30.51 24.95 21.45
CA GLN A 425 -30.75 23.68 22.12
C GLN A 425 -29.42 22.99 22.50
N GLU A 426 -29.43 22.22 23.60
CA GLU A 426 -28.27 21.42 24.05
C GLU A 426 -28.48 19.89 23.88
N TYR A 427 -29.66 19.51 23.40
CA TYR A 427 -30.10 18.12 23.20
C TYR A 427 -30.86 18.02 21.89
N PHE A 428 -30.75 16.87 21.22
CA PHE A 428 -31.51 16.54 20.02
C PHE A 428 -32.13 15.16 20.23
N THR A 429 -33.39 14.99 19.83
CA THR A 429 -34.11 13.72 20.01
C THR A 429 -34.25 13.01 18.68
N ILE A 430 -33.68 11.81 18.60
CA ILE A 430 -33.89 10.91 17.48
C ILE A 430 -35.27 10.27 17.59
N THR A 431 -35.94 10.18 16.44
CA THR A 431 -37.26 9.56 16.29
C THR A 431 -37.17 8.31 15.42
N GLU A 432 -38.22 7.49 15.42
CA GLU A 432 -38.29 6.31 14.55
C GLU A 432 -38.16 6.66 13.05
N ALA A 433 -38.61 7.85 12.62
CA ALA A 433 -38.47 8.28 11.23
C ALA A 433 -36.99 8.46 10.81
N HIS A 434 -36.13 8.88 11.75
CA HIS A 434 -34.70 9.03 11.51
C HIS A 434 -34.01 7.67 11.33
N ILE A 435 -34.46 6.60 12.00
CA ILE A 435 -33.89 5.25 11.82
C ILE A 435 -34.46 4.51 10.61
N LYS A 436 -35.69 4.83 10.19
CA LYS A 436 -36.27 4.35 8.92
C LYS A 436 -35.52 4.88 7.70
N SER A 437 -34.90 6.05 7.85
CA SER A 437 -34.11 6.73 6.82
C SER A 437 -32.60 6.72 7.12
N ALA A 438 -32.15 6.07 8.20
CA ALA A 438 -30.74 6.04 8.60
C ALA A 438 -29.83 5.32 7.60
N GLY A 439 -30.40 4.62 6.61
CA GLY A 439 -29.68 4.03 5.48
C GLY A 439 -29.46 4.98 4.28
N LEU A 440 -29.90 6.25 4.33
CA LEU A 440 -29.76 7.17 3.19
C LEU A 440 -28.31 7.59 2.96
N ASN A 441 -27.66 7.10 1.89
CA ASN A 441 -26.32 7.54 1.48
C ASN A 441 -26.25 9.07 1.40
N GLN A 442 -25.32 9.68 2.14
CA GLN A 442 -24.96 11.06 1.85
C GLN A 442 -24.07 11.04 0.62
N PHE A 443 -24.25 12.00 -0.28
CA PHE A 443 -23.34 12.17 -1.41
C PHE A 443 -22.45 13.36 -1.13
N LEU A 444 -21.22 13.27 -1.58
CA LEU A 444 -20.23 14.32 -1.44
C LEU A 444 -19.89 14.80 -2.85
N THR A 445 -19.74 16.11 -3.04
CA THR A 445 -19.38 16.71 -4.32
C THR A 445 -18.12 17.54 -4.23
N LYS A 446 -17.46 17.68 -5.39
CA LYS A 446 -16.33 18.58 -5.60
C LYS A 446 -16.33 19.16 -7.01
N ASP A 447 -15.90 20.41 -7.13
CA ASP A 447 -15.76 21.14 -8.39
C ASP A 447 -14.41 20.88 -9.10
N LYS A 448 -13.44 20.33 -8.37
CA LYS A 448 -12.09 20.01 -8.85
C LYS A 448 -11.74 18.57 -8.57
N GLU A 449 -10.78 18.06 -9.33
CA GLU A 449 -10.25 16.72 -9.12
C GLU A 449 -9.71 16.60 -7.68
N PRO A 450 -10.19 15.63 -6.90
CA PRO A 450 -9.83 15.52 -5.49
C PRO A 450 -8.39 15.02 -5.33
N ASN A 451 -7.59 15.77 -4.55
CA ASN A 451 -6.35 15.26 -3.97
C ASN A 451 -6.66 14.40 -2.73
N LYS A 452 -5.71 13.54 -2.31
CA LYS A 452 -5.90 12.58 -1.20
C LYS A 452 -6.31 13.20 0.15
N ASP A 453 -6.07 14.49 0.36
CA ASP A 453 -6.19 15.14 1.68
C ASP A 453 -7.07 16.41 1.68
N GLU A 454 -7.93 16.58 0.67
CA GLU A 454 -8.79 17.78 0.60
C GLU A 454 -10.24 17.51 1.01
N ASP A 455 -10.83 18.50 1.68
CA ASP A 455 -12.22 18.49 2.12
C ASP A 455 -13.18 18.31 0.93
N TRP A 456 -14.23 17.51 1.17
CA TRP A 456 -15.35 17.29 0.26
C TRP A 456 -16.57 18.04 0.78
N THR A 457 -17.43 18.52 -0.12
CA THR A 457 -18.66 19.21 0.26
C THR A 457 -19.80 18.20 0.36
N VAL A 458 -20.45 18.13 1.52
CA VAL A 458 -21.65 17.29 1.71
C VAL A 458 -22.79 17.85 0.86
N ILE A 459 -23.41 16.99 0.06
CA ILE A 459 -24.71 17.24 -0.58
C ILE A 459 -25.74 16.92 0.49
N THR A 460 -26.08 17.92 1.28
CA THR A 460 -27.16 17.84 2.27
C THR A 460 -28.48 17.64 1.53
N PRO A 461 -29.40 16.78 2.01
CA PRO A 461 -30.69 16.67 1.34
C PRO A 461 -31.49 17.97 1.46
N ILE A 462 -32.05 18.43 0.35
CA ILE A 462 -33.18 19.38 0.36
C ILE A 462 -34.50 18.63 0.14
N ASP A 463 -34.48 17.42 -0.45
CA ASP A 463 -35.63 16.51 -0.48
C ASP A 463 -35.18 15.12 -0.98
N TYR A 464 -35.35 14.05 -0.21
CA TYR A 464 -35.33 12.69 -0.72
C TYR A 464 -36.79 12.23 -0.78
N THR A 465 -37.25 11.68 -1.91
CA THR A 465 -38.64 11.23 -1.99
C THR A 465 -38.93 10.16 -0.92
N ASP A 466 -40.00 10.38 -0.13
CA ASP A 466 -40.47 9.66 1.09
C ASP A 466 -40.59 8.12 1.05
N LYS A 467 -40.10 7.43 0.01
CA LYS A 467 -40.44 6.02 -0.25
C LYS A 467 -39.27 5.07 -0.40
N LEU A 468 -38.03 5.50 -0.21
CA LEU A 468 -36.89 4.66 -0.58
C LEU A 468 -35.84 4.63 0.52
N MET A 469 -35.78 3.49 1.22
CA MET A 469 -34.58 3.11 1.97
C MET A 469 -33.45 2.94 0.97
N VAL A 470 -32.49 3.85 0.98
CA VAL A 470 -31.16 3.52 0.46
C VAL A 470 -30.47 2.71 1.56
N TRP A 471 -29.60 1.80 1.19
CA TRP A 471 -28.82 1.01 2.13
C TRP A 471 -27.39 1.50 2.06
N GLN A 472 -26.93 2.23 3.09
CA GLN A 472 -25.52 2.58 3.24
C GLN A 472 -24.74 1.33 3.60
N SER A 473 -24.32 0.60 2.60
CA SER A 473 -23.35 -0.46 2.78
C SER A 473 -22.55 -0.57 1.51
N GLY A 474 -21.25 -0.49 1.67
CA GLY A 474 -20.30 -0.44 0.60
C GLY A 474 -19.06 0.27 1.08
N GLY A 475 -17.96 -0.47 1.16
CA GLY A 475 -16.64 0.13 1.33
C GLY A 475 -16.31 1.12 0.20
N GLU A 476 -15.08 1.62 0.15
CA GLU A 476 -14.68 2.71 -0.77
C GLU A 476 -14.90 2.45 -2.29
N ASN A 477 -15.39 1.28 -2.72
CA ASN A 477 -15.38 0.86 -4.14
C ASN A 477 -16.76 0.64 -4.79
N VAL A 478 -17.83 1.22 -4.24
CA VAL A 478 -19.22 0.91 -4.65
C VAL A 478 -19.89 1.90 -5.60
N MET A 479 -19.26 3.03 -5.92
CA MET A 479 -19.82 4.02 -6.85
C MET A 479 -19.12 3.97 -8.22
N LEU A 480 -19.88 4.06 -9.30
CA LEU A 480 -19.43 3.91 -10.68
C LEU A 480 -20.05 4.96 -11.59
N ASN A 481 -19.33 5.38 -12.63
CA ASN A 481 -19.91 6.16 -13.73
C ASN A 481 -20.19 5.20 -14.90
N ILE A 482 -21.48 4.99 -15.18
CA ILE A 482 -21.98 4.26 -16.35
C ILE A 482 -22.72 5.25 -17.25
N ASN A 483 -22.15 5.59 -18.40
CA ASN A 483 -22.78 6.49 -19.38
C ASN A 483 -23.30 7.81 -18.77
N ASN A 484 -22.45 8.45 -17.96
CA ASN A 484 -22.75 9.68 -17.24
C ASN A 484 -23.85 9.55 -16.17
N LYS A 485 -24.17 8.33 -15.74
CA LYS A 485 -25.02 8.04 -14.59
C LYS A 485 -24.18 7.51 -13.44
N ALA A 486 -24.43 8.05 -12.25
CA ALA A 486 -23.86 7.51 -11.03
C ALA A 486 -24.62 6.25 -10.64
N VAL A 487 -23.90 5.13 -10.54
CA VAL A 487 -24.42 3.84 -10.09
C VAL A 487 -23.78 3.50 -8.75
N GLN A 488 -24.61 3.23 -7.74
CA GLN A 488 -24.19 2.94 -6.37
C GLN A 488 -24.62 1.53 -5.98
N LEU A 489 -23.66 0.62 -5.81
CA LEU A 489 -23.92 -0.77 -5.42
C LEU A 489 -24.37 -0.88 -3.96
N VAL A 490 -25.10 -1.96 -3.64
CA VAL A 490 -25.51 -2.30 -2.27
C VAL A 490 -24.66 -3.46 -1.74
N ASP A 491 -23.94 -3.26 -0.64
CA ASP A 491 -23.09 -4.29 -0.04
C ASP A 491 -23.80 -5.07 1.07
N TYR A 492 -24.49 -6.14 0.67
CA TYR A 492 -25.24 -6.98 1.61
C TYR A 492 -24.37 -7.65 2.68
N LYS A 493 -23.05 -7.77 2.49
CA LYS A 493 -22.18 -8.37 3.52
C LYS A 493 -22.07 -7.48 4.75
N GLN A 494 -21.94 -6.17 4.53
CA GLN A 494 -21.85 -5.20 5.60
C GLN A 494 -23.21 -5.02 6.30
N ILE A 495 -24.31 -5.03 5.54
CA ILE A 495 -25.68 -5.03 6.09
C ILE A 495 -25.88 -6.25 7.01
N GLU A 496 -25.56 -7.44 6.52
CA GLU A 496 -25.65 -8.69 7.27
C GLU A 496 -24.84 -8.65 8.57
N TYR A 497 -23.61 -8.12 8.50
CA TYR A 497 -22.74 -8.00 9.66
C TYR A 497 -23.36 -7.10 10.73
N MET A 498 -23.86 -5.93 10.34
CA MET A 498 -24.51 -5.00 11.26
C MET A 498 -25.77 -5.63 11.88
N TYR A 499 -26.65 -6.20 11.06
CA TYR A 499 -27.88 -6.87 11.52
C TYR A 499 -27.59 -7.94 12.58
N ASN A 500 -26.55 -8.76 12.37
CA ASN A 500 -26.20 -9.85 13.26
C ASN A 500 -25.49 -9.41 14.55
N THR A 501 -24.77 -8.28 14.50
CA THR A 501 -23.92 -7.82 15.62
C THR A 501 -24.55 -6.72 16.46
N ILE A 502 -25.57 -6.01 15.96
CA ILE A 502 -26.14 -4.84 16.64
C ILE A 502 -26.64 -5.13 18.07
N LYS A 503 -27.09 -6.36 18.33
CA LYS A 503 -27.52 -6.83 19.65
C LYS A 503 -26.44 -6.69 20.75
N ASP A 504 -25.17 -6.62 20.36
CA ASP A 504 -24.03 -6.52 21.28
C ASP A 504 -23.50 -5.08 21.42
N TYR A 505 -24.21 -4.06 20.92
CA TYR A 505 -23.71 -2.68 20.82
C TYR A 505 -23.82 -1.87 22.12
N SER A 506 -24.28 -2.45 23.23
CA SER A 506 -24.40 -1.75 24.52
C SER A 506 -23.09 -1.11 24.97
N ILE A 507 -21.93 -1.74 24.68
CA ILE A 507 -20.62 -1.16 25.00
C ILE A 507 -20.34 0.12 24.19
N VAL A 508 -20.73 0.14 22.91
CA VAL A 508 -20.57 1.30 22.01
C VAL A 508 -21.50 2.41 22.44
N ILE A 509 -22.77 2.10 22.71
CA ILE A 509 -23.77 3.05 23.18
C ILE A 509 -23.29 3.74 24.46
N ASN A 510 -22.82 2.97 25.45
CA ASN A 510 -22.32 3.53 26.70
C ASN A 510 -21.13 4.47 26.49
N ASP A 511 -20.22 4.12 25.58
CA ASP A 511 -19.05 4.95 25.29
C ASP A 511 -19.40 6.25 24.53
N LEU A 512 -20.34 6.16 23.57
CA LEU A 512 -20.90 7.33 22.88
C LEU A 512 -21.59 8.28 23.86
N ARG A 513 -22.43 7.76 24.76
CA ARG A 513 -23.11 8.55 25.81
C ARG A 513 -22.12 9.22 26.77
N LYS A 514 -21.09 8.48 27.18
CA LYS A 514 -20.01 9.01 28.02
C LYS A 514 -19.31 10.18 27.31
N THR A 515 -18.92 9.97 26.05
CA THR A 515 -18.24 10.98 25.23
C THR A 515 -19.13 12.22 25.03
N ALA A 516 -20.41 12.03 24.73
CA ALA A 516 -21.38 13.12 24.60
C ALA A 516 -21.47 13.97 25.87
N LYS A 517 -21.56 13.31 27.03
CA LYS A 517 -21.57 13.97 28.34
C LYS A 517 -20.28 14.76 28.59
N GLU A 518 -19.13 14.15 28.35
CA GLU A 518 -17.83 14.81 28.56
C GLU A 518 -17.66 16.04 27.66
N LEU A 519 -18.11 15.98 26.40
CA LEU A 519 -18.09 17.12 25.47
C LEU A 519 -19.04 18.24 25.91
N ARG A 520 -20.22 17.90 26.45
CA ARG A 520 -21.19 18.87 26.97
C ARG A 520 -20.70 19.54 28.25
N ASP A 521 -20.13 18.76 29.17
CA ASP A 521 -19.64 19.23 30.48
C ASP A 521 -18.27 19.92 30.38
N GLY A 522 -17.58 19.80 29.24
CA GLY A 522 -16.25 20.37 29.03
C GLY A 522 -15.11 19.56 29.66
N THR A 523 -15.34 18.27 29.91
CA THR A 523 -14.38 17.34 30.53
C THR A 523 -13.79 16.35 29.52
N TYR A 524 -14.12 16.47 28.24
CA TYR A 524 -13.52 15.67 27.17
C TYR A 524 -12.12 16.19 26.86
N PHE A 525 -11.10 15.33 26.95
CA PHE A 525 -9.73 15.70 26.60
C PHE A 525 -9.50 15.46 25.09
N ASP A 526 -9.27 16.53 24.34
CA ASP A 526 -8.95 16.45 22.92
C ASP A 526 -7.42 16.47 22.74
N PRO A 527 -6.82 15.38 22.20
CA PRO A 527 -5.38 15.28 22.03
C PRO A 527 -4.81 16.21 20.94
N PHE A 528 -5.62 16.66 19.98
CA PHE A 528 -5.16 17.55 18.91
C PHE A 528 -4.91 18.97 19.42
N VAL A 529 -5.76 19.43 20.35
CA VAL A 529 -5.58 20.71 21.03
C VAL A 529 -4.91 20.56 22.40
N ASN A 530 -4.62 19.32 22.82
CA ASN A 530 -3.98 18.96 24.07
C ASN A 530 -4.63 19.61 25.31
N ASN A 531 -5.97 19.65 25.34
CA ASN A 531 -6.73 20.31 26.40
C ASN A 531 -8.15 19.74 26.53
N TYR A 532 -8.82 20.09 27.64
CA TYR A 532 -10.24 19.81 27.83
C TYR A 532 -11.10 20.77 27.01
N VAL A 533 -12.03 20.22 26.22
CA VAL A 533 -12.88 20.98 25.30
C VAL A 533 -14.35 20.82 25.66
N LYS A 534 -15.08 21.94 25.56
CA LYS A 534 -16.55 21.97 25.59
C LYS A 534 -17.06 22.14 24.16
N ASN A 535 -17.81 21.17 23.66
CA ASN A 535 -18.41 21.22 22.33
C ASN A 535 -19.81 20.59 22.37
N VAL A 536 -20.82 21.42 22.64
CA VAL A 536 -22.21 20.98 22.80
C VAL A 536 -22.77 20.37 21.52
N ARG A 537 -22.47 20.95 20.35
CA ARG A 537 -22.92 20.41 19.05
C ARG A 537 -22.37 19.02 18.81
N ALA A 538 -21.07 18.81 19.00
CA ALA A 538 -20.48 17.48 18.91
C ALA A 538 -21.11 16.54 19.94
N GLY A 539 -21.34 16.99 21.18
CA GLY A 539 -22.07 16.23 22.19
C GLY A 539 -23.46 15.75 21.71
N MET A 540 -24.23 16.61 21.04
CA MET A 540 -25.52 16.27 20.43
C MET A 540 -25.37 15.21 19.33
N GLU A 541 -24.32 15.30 18.50
CA GLU A 541 -24.03 14.30 17.45
C GLU A 541 -23.71 12.92 18.03
N TYR A 542 -22.94 12.85 19.12
CA TYR A 542 -22.63 11.59 19.82
C TYR A 542 -23.86 10.99 20.52
N ASP A 543 -24.69 11.83 21.16
CA ASP A 543 -25.94 11.38 21.76
C ASP A 543 -26.91 10.85 20.70
N ALA A 544 -27.08 11.57 19.59
CA ALA A 544 -27.91 11.15 18.47
C ALA A 544 -27.49 9.77 17.92
N ARG A 545 -26.18 9.52 17.75
CA ARG A 545 -25.69 8.20 17.33
C ARG A 545 -26.06 7.10 18.33
N ALA A 546 -25.94 7.37 19.62
CA ALA A 546 -26.32 6.42 20.66
C ALA A 546 -27.84 6.14 20.65
N ASP A 547 -28.67 7.18 20.52
CA ASP A 547 -30.13 7.05 20.40
C ASP A 547 -30.52 6.21 19.16
N MET A 548 -29.89 6.48 18.01
CA MET A 548 -30.11 5.70 16.78
C MET A 548 -29.74 4.23 16.96
N LEU A 549 -28.61 3.92 17.60
CA LEU A 549 -28.21 2.54 17.88
C LEU A 549 -29.20 1.83 18.82
N GLU A 550 -29.63 2.49 19.90
CA GLU A 550 -30.63 1.94 20.82
C GLU A 550 -31.96 1.65 20.11
N LEU A 551 -32.39 2.56 19.23
CA LEU A 551 -33.59 2.38 18.43
C LEU A 551 -33.44 1.24 17.40
N LEU A 552 -32.31 1.16 16.70
CA LEU A 552 -32.03 0.09 15.74
C LEU A 552 -31.88 -1.28 16.41
N MET A 553 -31.33 -1.35 17.63
CA MET A 553 -31.29 -2.59 18.42
C MET A 553 -32.70 -3.16 18.66
N ASN A 554 -33.68 -2.28 18.88
CA ASN A 554 -35.07 -2.66 19.13
C ASN A 554 -35.89 -2.87 17.85
N ASN A 555 -35.44 -2.31 16.71
CA ASN A 555 -36.12 -2.36 15.40
C ASN A 555 -35.14 -2.85 14.31
N ARG A 556 -34.45 -3.96 14.58
CA ARG A 556 -33.37 -4.49 13.74
C ARG A 556 -33.79 -4.80 12.31
N GLU A 557 -35.08 -5.01 12.06
CA GLU A 557 -35.66 -5.20 10.74
C GLU A 557 -35.46 -3.98 9.83
N TYR A 558 -35.25 -2.79 10.40
CA TYR A 558 -34.83 -1.58 9.68
C TYR A 558 -33.33 -1.57 9.34
N ILE A 559 -32.61 -2.68 9.57
CA ILE A 559 -31.24 -2.93 9.10
C ILE A 559 -31.24 -3.87 7.88
N MET A 560 -32.40 -4.36 7.41
CA MET A 560 -32.45 -5.13 6.16
C MET A 560 -33.50 -4.56 5.18
N PRO A 561 -33.21 -4.51 3.86
CA PRO A 561 -34.13 -3.96 2.86
C PRO A 561 -35.53 -4.58 2.88
N ASP A 562 -36.57 -3.82 2.52
CA ASP A 562 -37.89 -4.44 2.34
C ASP A 562 -37.96 -5.20 1.01
N GLU A 563 -37.26 -4.68 0.00
CA GLU A 563 -37.12 -5.30 -1.31
C GLU A 563 -35.64 -5.58 -1.62
N ALA A 564 -35.37 -6.64 -2.36
CA ALA A 564 -34.02 -6.93 -2.84
C ALA A 564 -33.62 -5.88 -3.90
N VAL A 565 -32.52 -5.17 -3.67
CA VAL A 565 -32.01 -4.11 -4.56
C VAL A 565 -30.54 -4.37 -4.82
N THR A 566 -30.12 -4.40 -6.08
CA THR A 566 -28.70 -4.65 -6.39
C THR A 566 -27.88 -3.37 -6.34
N HIS A 567 -28.44 -2.28 -6.84
CA HIS A 567 -27.81 -0.98 -6.92
C HIS A 567 -28.86 0.13 -7.05
N TYR A 568 -28.42 1.37 -6.88
CA TYR A 568 -29.20 2.57 -7.13
C TYR A 568 -28.61 3.32 -8.32
N THR A 569 -29.48 3.89 -9.15
CA THR A 569 -29.10 4.96 -10.08
C THR A 569 -29.32 6.30 -9.39
N VAL A 570 -28.31 7.16 -9.42
CA VAL A 570 -28.29 8.45 -8.73
C VAL A 570 -28.21 9.56 -9.76
N GLU A 571 -29.15 10.52 -9.70
CA GLU A 571 -29.16 11.70 -10.56
C GLU A 571 -29.06 12.97 -9.70
N PHE A 572 -28.04 13.78 -9.97
CA PHE A 572 -27.79 15.05 -9.28
C PHE A 572 -28.42 16.20 -10.06
N LYS A 573 -29.41 16.87 -9.47
CA LYS A 573 -30.12 18.02 -10.07
C LYS A 573 -29.63 19.33 -9.44
N TYR A 574 -29.45 20.34 -10.29
CA TYR A 574 -28.93 21.66 -9.94
C TYR A 574 -30.06 22.68 -9.89
#